data_AF-A0A2W6UR10-F1
#
_entry.id   AF-A0A2W6UR10-F1
#
_cell.length_a   1.000
_cell.length_b   1.000
_cell.length_c   1.000
_cell.angle_alpha   90.00
_cell.angle_beta   90.00
_cell.angle_gamma   90.00
#
_symmetry.space_group_name_H-M   'P 1'
#
loop_
_entity.id
_entity.type
_entity.pdbx_description
1 polymer ?
#
loop_
_entity_poly.entity_id
_entity_poly.type
_entity_poly.pdbx_seq_one_letter_code
_entity_poly.pdbx_strand_id
1 'polypeptide(L)' 'MTDRLMLLDTASLYFRAFYGVPDTVKAPDGRSVNAARGLLDMIA' A
#
# COMPACT_ATOMS: atom_id res chain seq x y z
N MET A 1 -25.30 -8.90 13.03
CA MET A 1 -24.20 -7.91 13.01
C MET A 1 -24.25 -7.25 11.65
N THR A 2 -24.35 -5.93 11.57
CA THR A 2 -24.29 -5.22 10.29
C THR A 2 -22.84 -5.20 9.83
N ASP A 3 -22.58 -5.68 8.61
CA ASP A 3 -21.25 -5.62 8.01
C ASP A 3 -20.85 -4.15 7.80
N ARG A 4 -19.61 -3.81 8.21
CA ARG A 4 -19.05 -2.47 8.00
C ARG A 4 -18.41 -2.41 6.62
N LEU A 5 -18.95 -1.58 5.74
CA LEU A 5 -18.36 -1.28 4.44
C LEU A 5 -17.28 -0.20 4.59
N MET A 6 -16.07 -0.48 4.11
CA MET A 6 -15.01 0.50 3.95
C MET A 6 -14.83 0.83 2.47
N LEU A 7 -14.83 2.13 2.13
CA LEU A 7 -14.54 2.63 0.79
C LEU A 7 -13.24 3.41 0.86
N LEU A 8 -12.25 3.03 0.05
CA LEU A 8 -10.89 3.54 0.12
C LEU A 8 -10.51 4.24 -1.18
N ASP A 9 -9.92 5.43 -1.05
CA ASP A 9 -9.24 6.09 -2.18
C ASP A 9 -7.84 5.49 -2.35
N THR A 10 -7.79 4.39 -3.10
CA THR A 10 -6.56 3.63 -3.34
C THR A 10 -5.47 4.45 -4.02
N ALA A 11 -5.81 5.42 -4.88
CA ALA A 11 -4.80 6.24 -5.54
C ALA A 11 -4.07 7.13 -4.53
N SER A 12 -4.82 7.83 -3.68
CA SER A 12 -4.26 8.65 -2.60
C SER A 12 -3.42 7.81 -1.62
N LEU A 13 -3.91 6.63 -1.23
CA LEU A 13 -3.19 5.74 -0.32
C LEU A 13 -1.92 5.17 -0.95
N TYR A 14 -1.95 4.78 -2.22
CA TYR A 14 -0.79 4.30 -2.96
C TYR A 14 0.31 5.36 -3.04
N PHE A 15 -0.06 6.61 -3.35
CA PHE A 15 0.88 7.73 -3.37
C PHE A 15 1.52 7.97 -2.00
N ARG A 16 0.71 7.94 -0.93
CA ARG A 16 1.24 8.06 0.45
C ARG A 16 2.19 6.92 0.79
N ALA A 17 1.86 5.68 0.41
CA ALA A 17 2.73 4.54 0.62
C ALA A 17 4.05 4.65 -0.17
N PHE A 18 4.00 5.10 -1.43
CA PHE A 18 5.17 5.27 -2.27
C PHE A 18 6.21 6.25 -1.68
N TYR A 19 5.76 7.36 -1.09
CA TYR A 19 6.64 8.36 -0.49
C TYR A 19 6.89 8.15 1.01
N GLY A 20 6.06 7.37 1.69
CA GLY A 20 6.16 7.11 3.14
C GLY A 20 6.94 5.84 3.49
N VAL A 21 7.05 4.87 2.56
CA VAL A 21 7.77 3.61 2.78
C VAL A 21 9.10 3.63 2.03
N PRO A 22 10.23 3.30 2.68
CA PRO A 22 11.52 3.19 2.01
C PRO A 22 11.46 2.29 0.79
N ASP A 23 12.15 2.69 -0.29
CA ASP A 23 12.16 1.93 -1.54
C ASP A 23 13.03 0.66 -1.46
N THR A 24 13.61 0.34 -0.30
CA THR A 24 14.41 -0.87 -0.05
C THR A 24 13.61 -2.16 -0.13
N VAL A 25 12.28 -2.08 -0.07
CA VAL A 25 11.37 -3.23 -0.28
C VAL A 25 11.29 -3.53 -1.78
N LYS A 26 12.04 -4.55 -2.22
CA LYS A 26 12.12 -4.98 -3.62
C LYS A 26 11.49 -6.35 -3.85
N ALA A 27 10.95 -6.56 -5.04
CA ALA A 27 10.57 -7.87 -5.55
C ALA A 27 11.82 -8.70 -5.94
N PRO A 28 11.67 -10.03 -6.19
CA PRO A 28 12.79 -10.87 -6.63
C PRO A 28 13.47 -10.41 -7.92
N ASP A 29 12.78 -9.64 -8.76
CA ASP A 29 13.32 -9.04 -9.99
C ASP A 29 14.01 -7.67 -9.77
N GLY A 30 14.13 -7.23 -8.52
CA GLY A 30 14.80 -5.98 -8.13
C GLY A 30 13.92 -4.73 -8.23
N ARG A 31 12.70 -4.80 -8.76
CA ARG A 31 11.81 -3.63 -8.81
C ARG A 31 11.28 -3.26 -7.42
N SER A 32 11.11 -1.97 -7.17
CA SER A 32 10.50 -1.51 -5.92
C SER A 32 9.04 -1.93 -5.83
N VAL A 33 8.64 -2.44 -4.67
CA VAL A 33 7.24 -2.77 -4.35
C VAL A 33 6.79 -2.08 -3.06
N ASN A 34 7.51 -1.05 -2.61
CA ASN A 34 7.24 -0.29 -1.38
C ASN A 34 5.80 0.26 -1.34
N ALA A 35 5.29 0.82 -2.42
CA ALA A 35 3.93 1.37 -2.47
C ALA A 35 2.86 0.27 -2.37
N ALA A 36 3.04 -0.84 -3.08
CA ALA A 36 2.14 -1.98 -3.02
C ALA A 36 2.13 -2.60 -1.62
N ARG A 37 3.32 -2.77 -1.01
CA ARG A 37 3.45 -3.28 0.37
C ARG A 37 2.79 -2.35 1.38
N GLY A 38 3.12 -1.06 1.34
CA GLY A 38 2.58 -0.07 2.26
C GLY A 38 1.07 0.12 2.14
N LEU A 39 0.51 0.04 0.93
CA LEU A 39 -0.93 0.04 0.73
C LEU A 39 -1.60 -1.16 1.41
N LEU A 40 -1.06 -2.37 1.22
CA LEU A 40 -1.61 -3.57 1.84
C LEU A 40 -1.49 -3.51 3.38
N ASP A 41 -0.38 -3.02 3.91
CA ASP A 41 -0.21 -2.82 5.36
C ASP A 41 -1.20 -1.79 5.95
N MET A 42 -1.70 -0.83 5.16
CA MET A 42 -2.73 0.13 5.61
C MET A 42 -4.15 -0.44 5.62
N ILE A 43 -4.42 -1.48 4.83
CA ILE A 43 -5.77 -2.05 4.63
C ILE A 43 -5.97 -3.35 5.42
N ALA A 44 -4.89 -4.07 5.71
CA ALA A 44 -4.88 -5.35 6.41
C ALA A 44 -5.18 -5.23 7.92
#